data_AF-L0GFK8-F1
#
_entry.id   AF-L0GFK8-F1
#
_cell.length_a   1.000
_cell.length_b   1.000
_cell.length_c   1.000
_cell.angle_alpha   90.00
_cell.angle_beta   90.00
_cell.angle_gamma   90.00
#
_symmetry.space_group_name_H-M   'P 1'
#
loop_
_entity.id
_entity.type
_entity.pdbx_description
1 polymer ?
#
loop_
_entity_poly.entity_id
_entity_poly.type
_entity_poly.pdbx_seq_one_letter_code
_entity_poly.pdbx_strand_id
1 'polypeptide(L)' 'MLSEQTLRDALEETIQVLERTRRSFKSRELGQLRRRLIDLLEQLETDAGEKEED' A
#
# COMPACT_ATOMS: atom_id res chain seq x y z
N MET A 1 -10.28 -12.76 10.86
CA MET A 1 -9.97 -11.35 10.51
C MET A 1 -8.50 -11.30 10.13
N LEU A 2 -8.13 -10.53 9.10
CA LEU A 2 -6.72 -10.29 8.81
C LEU A 2 -6.13 -9.42 9.92
N SER A 3 -4.88 -9.67 10.31
CA SER A 3 -4.18 -8.74 11.21
C SER A 3 -3.79 -7.48 10.44
N GLU A 4 -3.60 -6.39 11.17
CA GLU A 4 -3.14 -5.13 10.59
C GLU A 4 -1.78 -5.29 9.90
N GLN A 5 -0.87 -6.06 10.51
CA GLN A 5 0.42 -6.40 9.91
C GLN A 5 0.24 -7.14 8.57
N THR A 6 -0.62 -8.17 8.52
CA THR A 6 -0.86 -8.91 7.27
C THR A 6 -1.44 -8.01 6.18
N LEU A 7 -2.24 -7.00 6.54
CA LEU A 7 -2.76 -6.04 5.57
C LEU A 7 -1.65 -5.12 5.03
N ARG A 8 -0.74 -4.64 5.89
CA ARG A 8 0.41 -3.82 5.48
C ARG A 8 1.34 -4.59 4.54
N ASP A 9 1.69 -5.82 4.92
CA ASP A 9 2.55 -6.68 4.11
C ASP A 9 1.95 -6.91 2.72
N ALA A 10 0.63 -7.15 2.65
CA ALA A 10 -0.08 -7.35 1.39
C ALA A 10 -0.12 -6.07 0.52
N LEU A 11 -0.27 -4.88 1.14
CA LEU A 11 -0.23 -3.61 0.43
C LEU A 11 1.16 -3.33 -0.14
N GLU A 12 2.22 -3.52 0.65
CA GLU A 12 3.61 -3.37 0.21
C GLU A 12 3.92 -4.32 -0.96
N GLU A 13 3.57 -5.60 -0.82
CA GLU A 13 3.81 -6.59 -1.88
C GLU A 13 3.07 -6.18 -3.17
N THR A 14 1.81 -5.76 -3.06
CA THR A 14 1.00 -5.31 -4.20
C THR A 14 1.62 -4.10 -4.89
N ILE A 15 2.05 -3.10 -4.14
CA ILE A 15 2.75 -1.91 -4.67
C ILE A 15 4.01 -2.34 -5.41
N GLN A 16 4.84 -3.20 -4.81
CA GLN A 16 6.06 -3.69 -5.44
C GLN A 16 5.81 -4.46 -6.74
N VAL A 17 4.73 -5.25 -6.81
CA VAL A 17 4.33 -5.95 -8.05
C VAL A 17 3.92 -4.94 -9.12
N LEU A 18 3.12 -3.93 -8.78
CA LEU A 18 2.73 -2.85 -9.70
C LEU A 18 3.95 -2.08 -10.21
N GLU A 19 4.96 -1.85 -9.37
CA GLU A 19 6.19 -1.19 -9.78
C GLU A 19 7.06 -2.03 -10.71
N ARG A 20 7.24 -3.32 -10.38
CA ARG A 20 7.99 -4.27 -11.21
C ARG A 20 7.34 -4.45 -12.59
N THR A 21 6.01 -4.42 -12.64
CA THR A 21 5.25 -4.64 -13.87
C THR A 21 4.90 -3.37 -14.64
N ARG A 22 5.26 -2.17 -14.13
CA ARG A 22 4.93 -0.87 -14.76
C ARG A 22 5.40 -0.73 -16.21
N ARG A 23 6.48 -1.41 -16.59
CA ARG A 23 7.02 -1.38 -17.96
C ARG A 23 6.23 -2.30 -18.89
N SER A 24 5.63 -3.36 -18.36
CA SER A 24 4.79 -4.32 -19.09
C SER A 24 3.37 -3.77 -19.30
N PHE A 25 2.88 -2.94 -18.37
CA PHE A 25 1.56 -2.33 -18.44
C PHE A 25 1.64 -0.81 -18.28
N LYS A 26 1.65 -0.08 -19.41
CA LYS A 26 1.57 1.40 -19.43
C LYS A 26 0.14 1.89 -19.21
N SER A 27 -0.54 1.39 -18.17
CA SER A 27 -1.90 1.78 -17.83
C SER A 27 -1.89 2.96 -16.86
N ARG A 28 -2.60 4.04 -17.20
CA ARG A 28 -2.82 5.18 -16.29
C ARG A 28 -3.58 4.75 -15.04
N GLU A 29 -4.51 3.81 -15.18
CA GLU A 29 -5.31 3.28 -14.08
C GLU A 29 -4.45 2.50 -13.08
N LEU A 30 -3.50 1.69 -13.55
CA LEU A 30 -2.55 0.99 -12.65
C LEU A 30 -1.62 1.98 -11.93
N GLY A 31 -1.21 3.06 -12.60
CA GLY A 31 -0.44 4.13 -11.96
C GLY A 31 -1.23 4.86 -10.88
N GLN A 32 -2.52 5.11 -11.10
CA GLN A 32 -3.41 5.70 -10.11
C GLN A 32 -3.67 4.74 -8.94
N LEU A 33 -3.91 3.46 -9.23
CA LEU A 33 -4.08 2.43 -8.21
C LEU A 33 -2.85 2.36 -7.30
N ARG A 34 -1.65 2.28 -7.88
CA ARG A 34 -0.40 2.29 -7.11
C ARG A 34 -0.33 3.48 -6.16
N ARG A 35 -0.65 4.69 -6.64
CA ARG A 35 -0.58 5.90 -5.81
C ARG A 35 -1.57 5.85 -4.65
N ARG A 36 -2.81 5.43 -4.91
CA ARG A 36 -3.83 5.26 -3.87
C ARG A 36 -3.43 4.22 -2.80
N LEU A 37 -2.74 3.16 -3.21
CA LEU A 37 -2.25 2.13 -2.28
C LEU A 37 -1.11 2.64 -1.41
N ILE A 38 -0.22 3.47 -1.96
CA ILE A 38 0.84 4.15 -1.19
C ILE A 38 0.22 5.08 -0.16
N ASP A 39 -0.70 5.96 -0.58
CA ASP A 39 -1.37 6.90 0.32
C ASP A 39 -2.11 6.17 1.46
N LEU A 40 -2.71 5.01 1.18
CA LEU A 40 -3.36 4.18 2.19
C LEU A 40 -2.37 3.55 3.17
N LEU A 41 -1.22 3.08 2.69
CA LEU A 41 -0.19 2.50 3.55
C LEU A 41 0.38 3.56 4.52
N GLU A 42 0.64 4.77 4.04
CA GLU A 42 1.10 5.90 4.86
C GLU A 42 0.07 6.29 5.94
N GLN A 43 -1.22 6.24 5.62
CA GLN A 43 -2.30 6.46 6.60
C GLN A 43 -2.30 5.39 7.68
N LEU A 44 -2.17 4.11 7.31
CA LEU A 44 -2.11 3.02 8.28
C LEU A 44 -0.88 3.12 9.20
N GLU A 45 0.26 3.54 8.67
CA GLU A 45 1.47 3.80 9.46
C GLU A 45 1.26 4.92 10.48
N THR A 46 0.60 6.01 10.07
CA THR A 46 0.28 7.15 10.94
C THR A 46 -0.71 6.77 12.04
N ASP A 47 -1.79 6.05 11.68
CA ASP A 47 -2.83 5.61 12.62
C ASP A 47 -2.33 4.60 13.66
N ALA A 48 -1.22 3.89 13.40
CA ALA A 48 -0.58 3.05 14.41
C ALA A 48 0.33 3.82 15.36
N GLY A 49 0.98 4.88 14.89
CA GLY A 49 1.78 5.76 15.75
C GLY A 49 0.92 6.44 16.83
N GLU A 50 -0.31 6.83 16.48
CA GLU A 50 -1.27 7.45 17.41
C GLU A 50 -1.85 6.48 18.44
N LYS A 51 -1.82 5.16 18.19
CA LYS A 51 -2.35 4.13 19.10
C LYS A 51 -1.35 3.61 20.13
N GLU A 52 -0.06 3.90 19.98
CA GLU A 52 0.99 3.49 20.92
C GLU A 52 1.25 4.53 22.03
N GLU A 53 0.65 5.73 21.97
CA GLU A 53 0.86 6.82 22.93
C GLU A 53 -0.23 6.97 24.03
N ASP A 54 -1.28 6.14 24.03
CA ASP A 54 -2.39 6.16 25.02
C ASP A 54 -2.35 4.99 26.03
#